data_AF-A0A969MVE6-F1
#
_entry.id   AF-A0A969MVE6-F1
#
_cell.length_a   1.000
_cell.length_b   1.000
_cell.length_c   1.000
_cell.angle_alpha   90.00
_cell.angle_beta   90.00
_cell.angle_gamma   90.00
#
_symmetry.space_group_name_H-M   'P 1'
#
loop_
_entity.id
_entity.type
_entity.pdbx_description
1 polymer ?
#
loop_
_entity_poly.entity_id
_entity_poly.type
_entity_poly.pdbx_seq_one_letter_code
_entity_poly.pdbx_strand_id
1 'polypeptide(L)'
;MVNTAPRIYVTPELFWQLCQVNPELRLERTATGELVIMSPTGGETGRSNAKLISRFVVWNEQNNLGEVFDSSTCFRLPNGGDRSPDVAWVERSR
;
A
#
# COMPACT_ATOMS: atom_id res chain seq x y z
N MET A 1 4.77 0.03 -21.54
CA MET A 1 3.75 -1.03 -21.74
C MET A 1 2.38 -0.39 -21.63
N VAL A 2 1.53 -0.55 -22.64
CA VAL A 2 0.14 -0.08 -22.57
C VAL A 2 -0.68 -1.17 -21.88
N ASN A 3 -1.35 -0.83 -20.78
CA ASN A 3 -2.24 -1.75 -20.09
C ASN A 3 -3.54 -1.88 -20.89
N THR A 4 -3.80 -3.06 -21.47
CA THR A 4 -4.97 -3.37 -22.30
C THR A 4 -6.03 -4.18 -21.57
N ALA A 5 -5.85 -4.49 -20.28
CA ALA A 5 -6.81 -5.24 -19.51
C ALA A 5 -8.09 -4.41 -19.23
N PRO A 6 -9.28 -5.04 -19.20
CA PRO A 6 -10.51 -4.36 -18.82
C PRO A 6 -10.37 -3.83 -17.39
N ARG A 7 -10.76 -2.57 -17.18
CA ARG A 7 -10.79 -1.95 -15.85
C ARG A 7 -11.96 -2.51 -15.05
N ILE A 8 -11.67 -3.06 -13.88
CA ILE A 8 -12.66 -3.58 -12.95
C ILE A 8 -12.87 -2.52 -11.88
N TYR A 9 -14.13 -2.21 -11.57
CA TYR A 9 -14.50 -1.27 -10.51
C TYR A 9 -15.20 -2.03 -9.38
N VAL A 10 -14.80 -1.76 -8.14
CA VAL A 10 -15.29 -2.44 -6.93
C VAL A 10 -15.65 -1.44 -5.84
N THR A 11 -16.63 -1.80 -5.01
CA THR A 11 -16.96 -1.03 -3.81
C THR A 11 -15.91 -1.26 -2.71
N PRO A 12 -15.82 -0.40 -1.68
CA PRO A 12 -14.93 -0.62 -0.55
C PRO A 12 -15.17 -1.98 0.15
N GLU A 13 -16.42 -2.42 0.25
CA GLU A 13 -16.80 -3.66 0.92
C GLU A 13 -16.34 -4.89 0.13
N LEU A 14 -16.57 -4.88 -1.19
CA LEU A 14 -16.11 -5.96 -2.06
C LEU A 14 -14.58 -6.00 -2.13
N PHE A 15 -13.92 -4.84 -2.18
CA PHE A 15 -12.46 -4.76 -2.12
C PHE A 15 -11.91 -5.41 -0.85
N TRP A 16 -12.50 -5.12 0.30
CA TRP A 16 -12.09 -5.72 1.56
C TRP A 16 -12.27 -7.24 1.57
N GLN A 17 -13.39 -7.75 1.06
CA GLN A 17 -13.61 -9.20 0.91
C GLN A 17 -12.56 -9.85 -0.01
N LEU A 18 -12.22 -9.19 -1.12
CA LEU A 18 -11.17 -9.66 -2.04
C LEU A 18 -9.82 -9.77 -1.34
N CYS A 19 -9.43 -8.78 -0.52
CA CYS A 19 -8.19 -8.83 0.24
C CYS A 19 -8.19 -9.96 1.28
N GLN A 20 -9.33 -10.23 1.93
CA GLN A 20 -9.42 -11.31 2.92
C GLN A 20 -9.30 -12.70 2.32
N VAL A 21 -9.87 -12.92 1.13
CA VAL A 21 -9.83 -14.25 0.49
C VAL A 21 -8.56 -14.47 -0.35
N ASN A 22 -7.79 -13.42 -0.64
CA ASN A 22 -6.50 -13.50 -1.35
C ASN A 22 -5.40 -12.72 -0.61
N PRO A 23 -5.00 -13.12 0.61
CA PRO A 23 -4.06 -12.37 1.43
C PRO A 23 -2.65 -12.23 0.82
N GLU A 24 -2.28 -13.10 -0.11
CA GLU A 24 -1.02 -13.06 -0.85
C GLU A 24 -1.01 -12.05 -2.01
N LEU A 25 -2.18 -11.58 -2.46
CA LEU A 25 -2.28 -10.62 -3.55
C LEU A 25 -2.11 -9.19 -3.04
N ARG A 26 -1.29 -8.41 -3.77
CA ARG A 26 -1.17 -6.97 -3.54
C ARG A 26 -2.24 -6.23 -4.34
N LEU A 27 -3.37 -5.99 -3.69
CA LEU A 27 -4.52 -5.29 -4.28
C LEU A 27 -4.58 -3.84 -3.76
N GLU A 28 -4.90 -2.92 -4.67
CA GLU A 28 -5.23 -1.54 -4.35
C GLU A 28 -6.57 -1.15 -4.98
N ARG A 29 -7.22 -0.12 -4.43
CA ARG A 29 -8.41 0.48 -5.00
C ARG A 29 -8.20 1.98 -5.18
N THR A 30 -8.47 2.50 -6.37
CA THR A 30 -8.41 3.95 -6.59
C THR A 30 -9.58 4.67 -5.93
N ALA A 31 -9.50 5.99 -5.81
CA ALA A 31 -10.61 6.80 -5.30
C ALA A 31 -11.90 6.67 -6.15
N THR A 32 -11.77 6.36 -7.45
CA THR A 32 -12.89 6.13 -8.36
C THR A 32 -13.41 4.68 -8.31
N GLY A 33 -12.81 3.82 -7.49
CA GLY A 33 -13.20 2.42 -7.31
C GLY A 33 -12.51 1.42 -8.23
N GLU A 34 -11.57 1.85 -9.09
CA GLU A 34 -10.83 0.92 -9.95
C GLU A 34 -9.96 -0.01 -9.10
N LEU A 35 -10.06 -1.32 -9.34
CA LEU A 35 -9.22 -2.35 -8.75
C LEU A 35 -7.88 -2.39 -9.48
N VAL A 36 -6.79 -2.23 -8.73
CA VAL A 36 -5.43 -2.28 -9.23
C VAL A 36 -4.74 -3.49 -8.63
N ILE A 37 -4.21 -4.35 -9.50
CA ILE A 37 -3.38 -5.49 -9.10
C ILE A 37 -1.93 -5.05 -9.25
N MET A 38 -1.19 -5.01 -8.15
CA MET A 38 0.21 -4.64 -8.16
C MET A 38 1.08 -5.83 -8.54
N SER A 39 1.93 -5.67 -9.55
CA SER A 39 2.92 -6.67 -9.92
C SER A 39 3.90 -6.92 -8.76
N PRO A 40 4.47 -8.13 -8.65
CA PRO A 40 5.53 -8.40 -7.69
C PRO A 40 6.70 -7.42 -7.84
N THR A 41 7.22 -6.96 -6.71
CA THR A 41 8.38 -6.06 -6.66
C THR A 41 9.64 -6.77 -7.14
N GLY A 42 10.30 -6.24 -8.18
CA GLY A 42 11.59 -6.73 -8.65
C GLY A 42 12.74 -6.42 -7.68
N GLY A 43 13.89 -7.09 -7.84
CA GLY A 43 15.01 -6.99 -6.89
C GLY A 43 15.61 -5.58 -6.72
N GLU A 44 15.66 -4.77 -7.79
CA GLU A 44 16.15 -3.39 -7.71
C GLU A 44 15.23 -2.49 -6.89
N THR A 45 13.93 -2.56 -7.15
CA THR A 45 12.90 -1.87 -6.37
C THR A 45 12.90 -2.37 -4.94
N GLY A 46 12.98 -3.70 -4.73
CA GLY A 46 13.04 -4.30 -3.40
C GLY A 46 14.24 -3.81 -2.58
N ARG A 47 15.43 -3.72 -3.19
CA ARG A 47 16.62 -3.15 -2.54
C ARG A 47 16.42 -1.68 -2.15
N SER A 48 15.77 -0.91 -3.02
CA SER A 48 15.49 0.51 -2.79
C SER A 48 14.48 0.69 -1.65
N ASN A 49 13.40 -0.10 -1.64
CA ASN A 49 12.39 -0.12 -0.59
C ASN A 49 12.98 -0.52 0.77
N ALA A 50 13.83 -1.57 0.81
CA ALA A 50 14.51 -2.00 2.04
C ALA A 50 15.43 -0.90 2.62
N LYS A 51 16.13 -0.16 1.75
CA LYS A 51 16.96 0.97 2.17
C LYS A 51 16.11 2.15 2.66
N LEU A 52 14.96 2.39 2.02
CA LEU A 52 14.06 3.47 2.39
C LEU A 52 13.40 3.20 3.74
N ILE A 53 12.80 2.02 3.92
CA ILE A 53 12.08 1.67 5.15
C ILE A 53 13.02 1.66 6.37
N SER A 54 14.24 1.13 6.22
CA SER A 54 15.21 1.11 7.33
C SER A 54 15.58 2.50 7.81
N ARG A 55 15.69 3.49 6.92
CA ARG A 55 15.93 4.88 7.29
C ARG A 55 14.76 5.49 8.06
N PHE A 56 13.53 5.22 7.63
CA PHE A 56 12.33 5.68 8.34
C PHE A 56 12.18 5.04 9.71
N VAL A 57 12.45 3.73 9.83
CA VAL A 57 12.43 3.02 11.11
C VAL A 57 13.43 3.63 12.09
N VAL A 58 14.70 3.76 11.69
CA VAL A 58 15.74 4.35 12.56
C VAL A 58 15.40 5.78 12.97
N TRP A 59 14.94 6.60 12.03
CA TRP A 59 14.52 7.96 12.34
C TRP A 59 13.32 7.98 13.31
N ASN A 60 12.32 7.13 13.10
CA ASN A 60 11.13 7.09 13.95
C ASN A 60 11.44 6.58 15.36
N GLU A 61 12.31 5.58 15.51
CA GLU A 61 12.78 5.12 16.83
C GLU A 61 13.52 6.21 17.60
N GLN A 62 14.28 7.06 16.92
CA GLN A 62 15.01 8.18 17.55
C GLN A 62 14.08 9.33 17.97
N ASN A 63 13.03 9.61 17.21
CA ASN A 63 12.15 10.76 17.45
C ASN A 63 10.86 10.39 18.21
N ASN A 64 10.45 9.12 18.13
CA ASN A 64 9.27 8.56 18.78
C ASN A 64 7.96 9.34 18.51
N LEU A 65 7.80 9.81 17.27
CA LEU A 65 6.68 10.69 16.85
C LEU A 65 5.50 9.94 16.22
N GLY A 66 5.66 8.67 15.88
CA GLY A 66 4.65 7.91 15.15
C GLY A 66 5.04 6.45 14.95
N GLU A 67 4.48 5.83 13.92
CA GLU A 67 4.71 4.43 13.56
C GLU A 67 5.01 4.31 12.06
N VAL A 68 5.94 3.41 11.71
CA VAL A 68 6.33 3.14 10.31
C VAL A 68 5.69 1.82 9.87
N PHE A 69 5.17 1.80 8.65
CA PHE A 69 4.51 0.66 8.05
C PHE A 69 5.21 0.27 6.75
N ASP A 70 5.22 -1.03 6.46
CA ASP A 70 5.87 -1.58 5.29
C ASP A 70 4.99 -1.55 4.03
N SER A 71 5.56 -1.99 2.91
CA SER A 71 4.90 -2.00 1.59
C SER A 71 3.66 -2.88 1.46
N SER A 72 3.35 -3.70 2.48
CA SER A 72 2.18 -4.59 2.47
C SER A 72 0.98 -4.00 3.21
N THR A 73 1.18 -2.91 3.94
CA THR A 73 0.12 -2.28 4.72
C THR A 73 -0.79 -1.47 3.80
N CYS A 74 -2.08 -1.82 3.79
CA CYS A 74 -3.11 -1.10 3.03
C CYS A 74 -3.75 -0.01 3.89
N PHE A 75 -3.84 1.22 3.35
CA PHE A 75 -4.44 2.37 3.99
C PHE A 75 -5.68 2.82 3.24
N ARG A 76 -6.78 2.97 3.97
CA ARG A 76 -7.96 3.69 3.47
C ARG A 76 -7.70 5.19 3.51
N LEU A 77 -7.79 5.84 2.36
CA LEU A 77 -7.48 7.27 2.25
C LEU A 77 -8.72 8.14 2.51
N PRO A 78 -8.57 9.34 3.10
CA PRO A 78 -9.69 10.22 3.42
C PRO A 78 -10.56 10.62 2.22
N ASN A 79 -9.94 10.76 1.04
CA ASN A 79 -10.62 11.11 -0.20
C ASN A 79 -11.08 9.88 -1.00
N GLY A 80 -11.16 8.72 -0.34
CA GLY A 80 -11.47 7.43 -0.96
C GLY A 80 -10.26 6.74 -1.57
N GLY A 81 -10.45 5.45 -1.86
CA GLY A 81 -9.39 4.55 -2.29
C GLY A 81 -8.68 3.86 -1.11
N ASP A 82 -7.99 2.79 -1.44
CA ASP A 82 -7.27 1.93 -0.52
C ASP A 82 -5.89 1.63 -1.18
N ARG A 83 -4.79 2.13 -0.59
CA ARG A 83 -3.45 2.11 -1.21
C ARG A 83 -2.41 1.49 -0.29
N SER A 84 -1.44 0.79 -0.86
CA SER A 84 -0.31 0.19 -0.14
C SER A 84 1.00 0.83 -0.62
N PRO A 85 1.41 1.98 -0.06
CA PRO A 85 2.64 2.66 -0.46
C PRO A 85 3.87 1.83 -0.07
N ASP A 86 5.01 2.03 -0.76
CA ASP A 86 6.25 1.30 -0.47
C ASP A 86 6.75 1.46 0.97
N VAL A 87 6.50 2.64 1.58
CA VAL A 87 6.70 2.97 2.99
C VAL A 87 5.63 3.97 3.40
N ALA A 88 5.02 3.79 4.58
CA ALA A 88 4.18 4.80 5.22
C ALA A 88 4.67 5.12 6.62
N TRP A 89 4.43 6.35 7.06
CA TRP A 89 4.59 6.76 8.45
C TRP A 89 3.33 7.49 8.89
N VAL A 90 2.82 7.13 10.08
CA VAL A 90 1.64 7.74 10.67
C VAL A 90 2.03 8.35 12.01
N GLU A 91 1.76 9.64 12.16
CA GLU A 91 1.96 10.35 13.42
C GLU A 91 1.12 9.72 14.55
N ARG A 92 1.66 9.62 15.76
CA ARG A 92 0.98 8.95 16.89
C ARG A 92 -0.35 9.60 17.29
N SER A 93 -0.53 10.88 16.96
CA SER A 93 -1.74 11.67 17.29
C SER A 93 -2.90 11.45 16.31
N ARG A 94 -2.70 10.70 15.22
CA ARG A 94 -3.69 10.48 14.15
C ARG A 94 -4.77 9.45 14.48
#